data_AF-A0A5C1QHQ2-F1
#
_entry.id   AF-A0A5C1QHQ2-F1
#
_cell.length_a   1.000
_cell.length_b   1.000
_cell.length_c   1.000
_cell.angle_alpha   90.00
_cell.angle_beta   90.00
_cell.angle_gamma   90.00
#
_symmetry.space_group_name_H-M   'P 1'
#
loop_
_entity.id
_entity.type
_entity.pdbx_description
1 polymer ?
#
loop_
_entity_poly.entity_id
_entity_poly.type
_entity_poly.pdbx_seq_one_letter_code
_entity_poly.pdbx_strand_id
1 'polypeptide(L)'
;MNKTDEKYFKPAGTILYGRGMIAQLASELALLNVACPTVLTEVSLMKKALRAARQLAPGFVQSLELTSASPSEKSDFLILAGGRDLVMKYASDPRSKAIIPLSPSHLAEMDSAVTDYGVDFLVIDHLFIREGSVVDNFFRTYASAVTSGVARMPGPLNLPRAFSYSCRTRLYSGHESLENLPRILRDRGVFRPLILTDKGIVAAGLLNMVIEVLGSIEYELFDDIPADSSSRVVNDISSLHTRQNRDGLIALGGGSVLDTGKGVYLNVSLGADDLSEWAGSGRIPRLETPFFTIPTTSGTGSEVTKVAVIADDVLERKILYVSTNLQPDFAILDSRLTTSLPSFLTSITGMDALSHAVEAFTCLGKNPLSDQMAWTAIELIRDHLIPGVDDPQNREHRLQLAIASSLAGQAFSNSMVGMVHSIGHSVGALCHVPHGSCMSILLPYALEYNFTPIEPLLSDLLGALADPDILENTAAEDRAEMTIQIIRTMNHILREKTGGRHPERFSHLLNREGVPLVSKEQFPRIALTTMGDASIVYNPVDLGYEEILKVLEESY
;
A
#
# COMPACT_ATOMS: atom_id res chain seq x y z
N MET A 1 2.88 48.71 -30.18
CA MET A 1 1.54 49.19 -29.80
C MET A 1 0.82 48.09 -29.04
N ASN A 2 0.57 48.33 -27.75
CA ASN A 2 -0.66 48.02 -26.97
C ASN A 2 -1.89 47.62 -27.84
N LYS A 3 -2.84 46.76 -27.43
CA LYS A 3 -3.35 46.37 -26.10
C LYS A 3 -4.42 45.26 -26.27
N THR A 4 -4.46 44.31 -25.34
CA THR A 4 -5.64 43.66 -24.67
C THR A 4 -6.78 43.03 -25.48
N ASP A 5 -7.06 41.73 -25.24
CA ASP A 5 -8.14 41.28 -24.34
C ASP A 5 -8.16 39.75 -24.14
N GLU A 6 -8.34 39.33 -22.88
CA GLU A 6 -8.57 37.96 -22.42
C GLU A 6 -9.91 37.40 -22.94
N LYS A 7 -10.03 36.08 -23.18
CA LYS A 7 -11.03 35.18 -22.55
C LYS A 7 -11.28 33.83 -23.27
N TYR A 8 -11.22 32.78 -22.45
CA TYR A 8 -11.84 31.45 -22.51
C TYR A 8 -11.51 30.48 -23.66
N PHE A 9 -10.73 29.45 -23.29
CA PHE A 9 -11.03 28.07 -23.68
C PHE A 9 -12.50 27.76 -23.36
N LYS A 10 -13.25 27.20 -24.31
CA LYS A 10 -14.45 26.42 -24.00
C LYS A 10 -14.45 25.07 -24.73
N PRO A 11 -14.85 24.00 -24.02
CA PRO A 11 -14.60 22.62 -24.37
C PRO A 11 -15.80 22.01 -25.11
N ALA A 12 -15.61 20.83 -25.72
CA ALA A 12 -16.70 19.95 -26.08
C ALA A 12 -16.29 18.50 -25.78
N GLY A 13 -16.31 18.16 -24.49
CA GLY A 13 -16.40 16.78 -24.04
C GLY A 13 -17.85 16.44 -23.71
N THR A 14 -18.21 15.17 -23.85
CA THR A 14 -19.31 14.56 -23.09
C THR A 14 -18.76 13.33 -22.42
N ILE A 15 -18.87 13.30 -21.10
CA ILE A 15 -18.50 12.20 -20.20
C ILE A 15 -19.79 11.80 -19.48
N LEU A 16 -20.08 10.49 -19.38
CA LEU A 16 -21.17 9.93 -18.58
C LEU A 16 -20.56 9.17 -17.40
N TYR A 17 -20.96 9.50 -16.17
CA TYR A 17 -20.60 8.72 -14.97
C TYR A 17 -21.80 8.57 -14.04
N GLY A 18 -21.79 7.48 -13.25
CA GLY A 18 -22.83 7.13 -12.29
C GLY A 18 -22.90 8.05 -11.06
N ARG A 19 -24.04 7.99 -10.35
CA ARG A 19 -24.48 8.90 -9.28
C ARG A 19 -23.46 9.16 -8.15
N GLY A 20 -22.63 8.18 -7.78
CA GLY A 20 -21.69 8.30 -6.64
C GLY A 20 -20.48 9.19 -6.94
N MET A 21 -19.85 9.01 -8.10
CA MET A 21 -18.72 9.85 -8.53
C MET A 21 -19.16 11.27 -8.90
N ILE A 22 -20.41 11.48 -9.31
CA ILE A 22 -20.95 12.82 -9.60
C ILE A 22 -20.90 13.73 -8.37
N ALA A 23 -21.20 13.21 -7.17
CA ALA A 23 -21.18 14.01 -5.95
C ALA A 23 -19.75 14.44 -5.55
N GLN A 24 -18.79 13.55 -5.76
CA GLN A 24 -17.38 13.80 -5.49
C GLN A 24 -16.76 14.77 -6.51
N LEU A 25 -17.06 14.56 -7.80
CA LEU A 25 -16.64 15.45 -8.87
C LEU A 25 -17.29 16.84 -8.75
N ALA A 26 -18.55 16.92 -8.32
CA ALA A 26 -19.22 18.19 -8.05
C ALA A 26 -18.59 18.96 -6.88
N SER A 27 -18.12 18.24 -5.85
CA SER A 27 -17.39 18.83 -4.72
C SER A 27 -16.01 19.34 -5.14
N GLU A 28 -15.30 18.60 -5.99
CA GLU A 28 -13.99 18.98 -6.53
C GLU A 28 -14.08 20.13 -7.55
N LEU A 29 -15.12 20.17 -8.39
CA LEU A 29 -15.35 21.25 -9.34
C LEU A 29 -15.81 22.56 -8.65
N ALA A 30 -16.53 22.45 -7.53
CA ALA A 30 -16.87 23.59 -6.69
C ALA A 30 -15.64 24.22 -6.02
N LEU A 31 -14.65 23.40 -5.61
CA LEU A 31 -13.36 23.86 -5.08
C LEU A 31 -12.51 24.61 -6.13
N LEU A 32 -12.74 24.35 -7.41
CA LEU A 32 -12.03 24.98 -8.54
C LEU A 32 -12.76 26.20 -9.11
N ASN A 33 -13.80 26.71 -8.43
CA ASN A 33 -14.59 27.88 -8.86
C ASN A 33 -15.26 27.70 -10.24
N VAL A 34 -15.50 26.46 -10.66
CA VAL A 34 -16.22 26.13 -11.89
C VAL A 34 -17.72 26.12 -11.58
N ALA A 35 -18.49 27.02 -12.20
CA ALA A 35 -19.93 27.12 -11.97
C ALA A 35 -20.67 25.82 -12.39
N CYS A 36 -21.56 25.35 -11.49
CA CYS A 36 -22.37 24.11 -11.54
C CYS A 36 -22.59 23.47 -12.93
N PRO A 37 -22.34 22.16 -13.09
CA PRO A 37 -22.86 21.42 -14.23
C PRO A 37 -24.38 21.18 -14.06
N THR A 38 -25.14 21.54 -15.09
CA THR A 38 -26.59 21.24 -15.17
C THR A 38 -26.78 19.82 -15.67
N VAL A 39 -27.51 19.00 -14.92
CA VAL A 39 -27.83 17.61 -15.28
C VAL A 39 -28.88 17.61 -16.41
N LEU A 40 -28.56 17.00 -17.55
CA LEU A 40 -29.49 16.88 -18.70
C LEU A 40 -30.29 15.58 -18.60
N THR A 41 -31.44 15.62 -17.94
CA THR A 41 -32.38 14.46 -17.85
C THR A 41 -33.65 14.62 -18.69
N GLU A 42 -33.84 15.75 -19.38
CA GLU A 42 -35.05 15.99 -20.17
C GLU A 42 -34.88 15.79 -21.69
N VAL A 43 -35.71 14.91 -22.25
CA VAL A 43 -35.86 14.65 -23.69
C VAL A 43 -36.18 15.92 -24.49
N SER A 44 -36.86 16.89 -23.87
CA SER A 44 -37.20 18.18 -24.47
C SER A 44 -35.97 19.06 -24.77
N LEU A 45 -34.97 19.02 -23.88
CA LEU A 45 -33.71 19.75 -24.00
C LEU A 45 -32.71 19.04 -24.93
N MET A 46 -32.68 17.70 -24.95
CA MET A 46 -31.89 16.95 -25.94
C MET A 46 -32.33 17.24 -27.38
N LYS A 47 -33.65 17.34 -27.63
CA LYS A 47 -34.18 17.74 -28.94
C LYS A 47 -33.79 19.18 -29.31
N LYS A 48 -33.70 20.09 -28.33
CA LYS A 48 -33.19 21.46 -28.55
C LYS A 48 -31.69 21.48 -28.85
N ALA A 49 -30.90 20.67 -28.13
CA ALA A 49 -29.46 20.52 -28.37
C ALA A 49 -29.16 19.95 -29.76
N LEU A 50 -29.92 18.94 -30.21
CA LEU A 50 -29.79 18.39 -31.57
C LEU A 50 -30.18 19.40 -32.65
N ARG A 51 -31.22 20.21 -32.42
CA ARG A 51 -31.60 21.31 -33.34
C ARG A 51 -30.51 22.38 -33.43
N ALA A 52 -29.93 22.77 -32.29
CA ALA A 52 -28.84 23.73 -32.24
C ALA A 52 -27.59 23.19 -32.96
N ALA A 53 -27.23 21.92 -32.75
CA ALA A 53 -26.11 21.26 -33.44
C ALA A 53 -26.30 21.21 -34.97
N ARG A 54 -27.52 20.93 -35.45
CA ARG A 54 -27.87 20.95 -36.89
C ARG A 54 -27.79 22.36 -37.51
N GLN A 55 -28.05 23.40 -36.72
CA GLN A 55 -27.93 24.79 -37.18
C GLN A 55 -26.48 25.29 -37.19
N LEU A 56 -25.66 24.85 -36.23
CA LEU A 56 -24.27 25.27 -36.07
C LEU A 56 -23.29 24.56 -37.03
N ALA A 57 -23.59 23.31 -37.44
CA ALA A 57 -22.73 22.56 -38.36
C ALA A 57 -23.57 21.62 -39.28
N PRO A 58 -24.16 22.13 -40.37
CA PRO A 58 -25.14 21.40 -41.18
C PRO A 58 -24.59 20.12 -41.84
N GLY A 59 -23.29 20.05 -42.12
CA GLY A 59 -22.63 18.92 -42.79
C GLY A 59 -22.14 17.79 -41.87
N PHE A 60 -22.12 17.98 -40.54
CA PHE A 60 -21.61 16.99 -39.59
C PHE A 60 -22.68 16.01 -39.08
N VAL A 61 -23.97 16.33 -39.30
CA VAL A 61 -25.09 15.67 -38.62
C VAL A 61 -25.92 14.76 -39.54
N GLN A 62 -25.49 14.54 -40.79
CA GLN A 62 -26.22 13.63 -41.70
C GLN A 62 -26.14 12.15 -41.31
N SER A 63 -25.23 11.76 -40.41
CA SER A 63 -25.03 10.38 -39.98
C SER A 63 -25.46 10.09 -38.53
N LEU A 64 -26.15 11.03 -37.87
CA LEU A 64 -26.66 10.83 -36.51
C LEU A 64 -28.15 10.48 -36.56
N GLU A 65 -28.44 9.18 -36.57
CA GLU A 65 -29.78 8.65 -36.32
C GLU A 65 -30.00 8.37 -34.83
N LEU A 66 -31.15 8.82 -34.33
CA LEU A 66 -31.67 8.43 -33.02
C LEU A 66 -32.52 7.18 -33.22
N THR A 67 -31.91 6.00 -33.11
CA THR A 67 -32.65 4.73 -33.07
C THR A 67 -33.27 4.60 -31.68
N SER A 68 -34.58 4.84 -31.58
CA SER A 68 -35.32 4.72 -30.33
C SER A 68 -35.44 3.25 -29.91
N ALA A 69 -34.94 2.90 -28.74
CA ALA A 69 -35.55 1.87 -27.93
C ALA A 69 -36.63 2.54 -27.07
N SER A 70 -37.87 2.05 -27.13
CA SER A 70 -38.93 2.50 -26.23
C SER A 70 -38.47 2.27 -24.78
N PRO A 71 -38.60 3.24 -23.87
CA PRO A 71 -38.28 3.03 -22.47
C PRO A 71 -39.30 2.03 -21.91
N SER A 72 -38.90 0.78 -21.70
CA SER A 72 -39.45 0.07 -20.55
C SER A 72 -38.76 0.65 -19.32
N GLU A 73 -39.47 0.76 -18.20
CA GLU A 73 -39.06 1.45 -16.96
C GLU A 73 -37.79 0.89 -16.27
N LYS A 74 -36.94 0.13 -16.97
CA LYS A 74 -35.75 -0.54 -16.42
C LYS A 74 -34.47 -0.43 -17.25
N SER A 75 -34.37 0.46 -18.23
CA SER A 75 -33.13 0.59 -19.03
C SER A 75 -32.82 2.03 -19.41
N ASP A 76 -31.67 2.54 -18.93
CA ASP A 76 -31.21 3.93 -19.00
C ASP A 76 -30.03 4.13 -20.00
N PHE A 77 -30.11 3.68 -21.25
CA PHE A 77 -28.97 3.85 -22.18
C PHE A 77 -29.34 4.24 -23.63
N LEU A 78 -28.41 4.98 -24.27
CA LEU A 78 -28.39 5.39 -25.69
C LEU A 78 -27.05 4.94 -26.32
N ILE A 79 -27.09 4.39 -27.54
CA ILE A 79 -25.91 3.93 -28.29
C ILE A 79 -25.62 4.90 -29.46
N LEU A 80 -24.36 5.24 -29.70
CA LEU A 80 -23.89 5.99 -30.88
C LEU A 80 -22.69 5.28 -31.52
N ALA A 81 -22.76 4.99 -32.83
CA ALA A 81 -21.68 4.35 -33.61
C ALA A 81 -21.21 5.26 -34.75
N GLY A 82 -19.89 5.36 -34.96
CA GLY A 82 -19.27 6.10 -36.07
C GLY A 82 -18.85 5.19 -37.23
N GLY A 83 -19.21 5.54 -38.47
CA GLY A 83 -19.04 4.70 -39.65
C GLY A 83 -17.64 4.69 -40.31
N ARG A 84 -17.43 3.69 -41.17
CA ARG A 84 -16.22 3.33 -41.94
C ARG A 84 -15.45 4.48 -42.62
N ASP A 85 -16.08 5.60 -42.94
CA ASP A 85 -15.46 6.70 -43.69
C ASP A 85 -14.44 7.51 -42.87
N LEU A 86 -14.45 7.40 -41.54
CA LEU A 86 -13.48 8.07 -40.67
C LEU A 86 -12.06 7.48 -40.80
N VAL A 87 -11.97 6.16 -40.95
CA VAL A 87 -10.71 5.42 -41.04
C VAL A 87 -9.95 5.77 -42.33
N MET A 88 -10.67 5.92 -43.44
CA MET A 88 -10.08 6.21 -44.75
C MET A 88 -9.58 7.65 -44.87
N LYS A 89 -10.18 8.60 -44.14
CA LYS A 89 -9.82 10.02 -44.20
C LYS A 89 -8.53 10.34 -43.42
N TYR A 90 -8.23 9.62 -42.34
CA TYR A 90 -7.01 9.82 -41.55
C TYR A 90 -5.79 9.04 -42.04
N ALA A 91 -6.01 7.95 -42.78
CA ALA A 91 -4.94 7.20 -43.47
C ALA A 91 -4.20 8.02 -44.56
N SER A 92 -4.74 9.17 -44.95
CA SER A 92 -4.17 10.05 -45.99
C SER A 92 -3.52 11.34 -45.46
N ASP A 93 -3.48 11.58 -44.14
CA ASP A 93 -2.70 12.70 -43.57
C ASP A 93 -1.21 12.29 -43.43
N PRO A 94 -0.28 12.95 -44.13
CA PRO A 94 1.15 12.62 -44.08
C PRO A 94 1.84 12.94 -42.74
N ARG A 95 1.14 13.54 -41.77
CA ARG A 95 1.62 13.74 -40.39
C ARG A 95 1.34 12.55 -39.47
N SER A 96 0.54 11.58 -39.93
CA SER A 96 0.21 10.35 -39.23
C SER A 96 1.36 9.33 -39.37
N LYS A 97 2.41 9.44 -38.56
CA LYS A 97 3.39 8.35 -38.46
C LYS A 97 2.91 7.34 -37.42
N ALA A 98 2.56 6.15 -37.90
CA ALA A 98 2.08 4.97 -37.19
C ALA A 98 0.61 5.02 -36.73
N ILE A 99 -0.29 4.62 -37.63
CA ILE A 99 -1.58 4.03 -37.28
C ILE A 99 -1.42 2.53 -37.56
N ILE A 100 -1.60 1.68 -36.55
CA ILE A 100 -1.74 0.22 -36.75
C ILE A 100 -3.24 -0.03 -36.95
N PRO A 101 -3.73 -0.29 -38.19
CA PRO A 101 -5.12 -0.63 -38.39
C PRO A 101 -5.36 -2.03 -37.81
N LEU A 102 -6.30 -2.16 -36.88
CA LEU A 102 -6.80 -3.47 -36.50
C LEU A 102 -7.51 -4.08 -37.71
N SER A 103 -7.08 -5.28 -38.12
CA SER A 103 -7.66 -6.00 -39.24
C SER A 103 -9.06 -6.51 -38.87
N PRO A 104 -9.90 -6.87 -39.86
CA PRO A 104 -11.19 -7.51 -39.59
C PRO A 104 -11.09 -8.80 -38.75
N SER A 105 -9.93 -9.48 -38.76
CA SER A 105 -9.68 -10.64 -37.90
C SER A 105 -9.47 -10.24 -36.43
N HIS A 106 -8.78 -9.13 -36.14
CA HIS A 106 -8.66 -8.60 -34.78
C HIS A 106 -10.02 -8.16 -34.21
N LEU A 107 -10.91 -7.64 -35.06
CA LEU A 107 -12.27 -7.27 -34.66
C LEU A 107 -13.14 -8.50 -34.39
N ALA A 108 -12.95 -9.60 -35.11
CA ALA A 108 -13.67 -10.85 -34.88
C ALA A 108 -13.17 -11.59 -33.61
N GLU A 109 -11.88 -11.53 -33.33
CA GLU A 109 -11.29 -12.03 -32.07
C GLU A 109 -11.74 -11.21 -30.86
N MET A 110 -11.87 -9.88 -31.03
CA MET A 110 -12.45 -9.01 -30.00
C MET A 110 -13.94 -9.30 -29.77
N ASP A 111 -14.72 -9.59 -30.80
CA ASP A 111 -16.15 -9.95 -30.65
C ASP A 111 -16.32 -11.23 -29.82
N SER A 112 -15.43 -12.22 -30.02
CA SER A 112 -15.34 -13.45 -29.22
C SER A 112 -14.90 -13.17 -27.77
N ALA A 113 -13.86 -12.35 -27.56
CA ALA A 113 -13.41 -11.99 -26.21
C ALA A 113 -14.44 -11.13 -25.45
N VAL A 114 -15.21 -10.29 -26.15
CA VAL A 114 -16.26 -9.44 -25.58
C VAL A 114 -17.48 -10.28 -25.16
N THR A 115 -17.77 -11.39 -25.84
CA THR A 115 -18.85 -12.30 -25.44
C THR A 115 -18.48 -13.20 -24.26
N ASP A 116 -17.22 -13.62 -24.15
CA ASP A 116 -16.78 -14.55 -23.09
C ASP A 116 -16.37 -13.86 -21.77
N TYR A 117 -15.98 -12.57 -21.81
CA TYR A 117 -15.43 -11.87 -20.63
C TYR A 117 -16.26 -10.70 -20.09
N GLY A 118 -17.44 -10.43 -20.64
CA GLY A 118 -18.39 -9.43 -20.09
C GLY A 118 -17.79 -8.03 -19.93
N VAL A 119 -17.45 -7.38 -21.06
CA VAL A 119 -16.92 -6.01 -21.07
C VAL A 119 -17.97 -5.02 -21.58
N ASP A 120 -18.47 -4.14 -20.71
CA ASP A 120 -19.50 -3.12 -21.00
C ASP A 120 -18.93 -1.78 -21.57
N PHE A 121 -17.79 -1.83 -22.29
CA PHE A 121 -17.02 -0.74 -22.95
C PHE A 121 -16.30 0.32 -22.10
N LEU A 122 -15.11 0.72 -22.61
CA LEU A 122 -14.23 1.80 -22.16
C LEU A 122 -13.97 2.76 -23.34
N VAL A 123 -14.21 4.05 -23.16
CA VAL A 123 -13.81 5.09 -24.13
C VAL A 123 -12.85 6.05 -23.44
N ILE A 124 -11.60 6.11 -23.91
CA ILE A 124 -10.61 7.08 -23.47
C ILE A 124 -10.27 8.00 -24.64
N ASP A 125 -10.51 9.29 -24.45
CA ASP A 125 -9.94 10.35 -25.28
C ASP A 125 -8.53 10.67 -24.76
N HIS A 126 -7.54 10.63 -25.64
CA HIS A 126 -6.11 10.82 -25.35
C HIS A 126 -5.74 12.28 -25.03
N LEU A 127 -6.72 13.19 -25.02
CA LEU A 127 -6.49 14.62 -24.79
C LEU A 127 -6.20 15.04 -23.32
N PHE A 128 -6.28 14.13 -22.34
CA PHE A 128 -6.09 14.48 -20.91
C PHE A 128 -5.07 13.64 -20.15
N ILE A 129 -4.40 12.69 -20.80
CA ILE A 129 -3.39 11.88 -20.13
C ILE A 129 -2.02 12.46 -20.49
N ARG A 130 -1.35 13.07 -19.51
CA ARG A 130 0.03 13.55 -19.69
C ARG A 130 0.92 12.34 -19.96
N GLU A 131 1.61 12.36 -21.09
CA GLU A 131 2.57 11.32 -21.45
C GLU A 131 3.62 11.14 -20.32
N GLY A 132 3.82 9.90 -19.89
CA GLY A 132 4.68 9.52 -18.76
C GLY A 132 4.07 9.73 -17.36
N SER A 133 2.80 10.12 -17.25
CA SER A 133 2.10 10.13 -15.95
C SER A 133 1.84 8.70 -15.47
N VAL A 134 1.58 8.55 -14.16
CA VAL A 134 1.19 7.27 -13.56
C VAL A 134 -0.02 6.65 -14.28
N VAL A 135 -0.95 7.48 -14.72
CA VAL A 135 -2.14 7.06 -15.47
C VAL A 135 -1.77 6.64 -16.90
N ASP A 136 -0.87 7.37 -17.60
CA ASP A 136 -0.35 6.97 -18.91
C ASP A 136 0.41 5.64 -18.85
N ASN A 137 1.29 5.50 -17.86
CA ASN A 137 2.06 4.28 -17.64
C ASN A 137 1.15 3.10 -17.28
N PHE A 138 0.14 3.32 -16.43
CA PHE A 138 -0.88 2.31 -16.14
C PHE A 138 -1.55 1.81 -17.43
N PHE A 139 -2.03 2.71 -18.30
CA PHE A 139 -2.70 2.31 -19.53
C PHE A 139 -1.77 1.69 -20.56
N ARG A 140 -0.52 2.16 -20.68
CA ARG A 140 0.48 1.54 -21.58
C ARG A 140 0.89 0.16 -21.11
N THR A 141 1.13 -0.01 -19.81
CA THR A 141 1.45 -1.30 -19.20
C THR A 141 0.26 -2.26 -19.31
N TYR A 142 -0.95 -1.78 -19.04
CA TYR A 142 -2.19 -2.56 -19.19
C TYR A 142 -2.42 -2.99 -20.65
N ALA A 143 -2.33 -2.06 -21.61
CA ALA A 143 -2.50 -2.37 -23.03
C ALA A 143 -1.42 -3.34 -23.55
N SER A 144 -0.17 -3.17 -23.11
CA SER A 144 0.93 -4.09 -23.43
C SER A 144 0.73 -5.47 -22.80
N ALA A 145 0.24 -5.54 -21.56
CA ALA A 145 -0.01 -6.80 -20.85
C ALA A 145 -1.18 -7.59 -21.47
N VAL A 146 -2.25 -6.89 -21.87
CA VAL A 146 -3.42 -7.50 -22.52
C VAL A 146 -3.10 -7.99 -23.94
N THR A 147 -2.24 -7.27 -24.69
CA THR A 147 -1.92 -7.61 -26.08
C THR A 147 -0.81 -8.65 -26.26
N SER A 148 0.05 -8.84 -25.26
CA SER A 148 1.18 -9.78 -25.34
C SER A 148 0.85 -11.20 -24.84
N GLY A 149 -0.31 -11.43 -24.22
CA GLY A 149 -0.64 -12.71 -23.56
C GLY A 149 0.24 -13.02 -22.33
N VAL A 150 1.23 -12.18 -22.05
CA VAL A 150 2.09 -12.19 -20.87
C VAL A 150 1.47 -11.22 -19.88
N ALA A 151 0.36 -11.60 -19.29
CA ALA A 151 -0.30 -10.78 -18.27
C ALA A 151 0.65 -10.65 -17.07
N ARG A 152 1.30 -9.47 -16.95
CA ARG A 152 2.14 -9.08 -15.80
C ARG A 152 1.33 -8.60 -14.59
N MET A 153 0.01 -8.69 -14.69
CA MET A 153 -0.93 -8.45 -13.61
C MET A 153 -1.93 -9.61 -13.64
N PRO A 154 -2.49 -10.01 -12.48
CA PRO A 154 -3.60 -10.96 -12.46
C PRO A 154 -4.70 -10.53 -13.43
N GLY A 155 -5.48 -11.50 -13.90
CA GLY A 155 -6.56 -11.35 -14.89
C GLY A 155 -7.63 -10.29 -14.52
N PRO A 156 -8.82 -10.32 -15.15
CA PRO A 156 -9.80 -9.24 -15.03
C PRO A 156 -10.01 -8.79 -13.57
N LEU A 157 -9.80 -7.50 -13.31
CA LEU A 157 -9.92 -6.87 -11.98
C LEU A 157 -11.32 -7.16 -11.43
N ASN A 158 -11.43 -8.13 -10.53
CA ASN A 158 -12.62 -8.36 -9.73
C ASN A 158 -12.75 -7.22 -8.71
N LEU A 159 -13.28 -6.08 -9.16
CA LEU A 159 -13.45 -4.91 -8.32
C LEU A 159 -14.45 -5.23 -7.19
N PRO A 160 -14.10 -5.03 -5.91
CA PRO A 160 -15.05 -5.18 -4.83
C PRO A 160 -16.20 -4.18 -4.99
N ARG A 161 -17.41 -4.54 -4.55
CA ARG A 161 -18.60 -3.68 -4.66
C ARG A 161 -18.41 -2.30 -4.02
N ALA A 162 -17.58 -2.21 -2.98
CA ALA A 162 -17.13 -0.97 -2.37
C ALA A 162 -15.81 -1.23 -1.64
N PHE A 163 -14.89 -0.26 -1.65
CA PHE A 163 -13.69 -0.26 -0.82
C PHE A 163 -13.33 1.17 -0.41
N SER A 164 -12.58 1.32 0.68
CA SER A 164 -12.06 2.61 1.13
C SER A 164 -10.53 2.55 1.15
N TYR A 165 -9.89 3.55 0.55
CA TYR A 165 -8.44 3.69 0.57
C TYR A 165 -8.04 5.05 1.15
N SER A 166 -7.03 5.05 2.02
CA SER A 166 -6.45 6.27 2.57
C SER A 166 -4.95 6.13 2.81
N CYS A 167 -4.18 7.07 2.28
CA CYS A 167 -2.80 7.33 2.65
C CYS A 167 -2.57 8.83 2.69
N ARG A 168 -2.58 9.42 3.90
CA ARG A 168 -2.42 10.87 4.09
C ARG A 168 -0.95 11.31 4.17
N THR A 169 -0.08 10.38 4.52
CA THR A 169 1.34 10.66 4.73
C THR A 169 2.00 11.13 3.45
N ARG A 170 2.66 12.29 3.52
CA ARG A 170 3.49 12.78 2.43
C ARG A 170 4.90 12.18 2.54
N LEU A 171 5.22 11.29 1.61
CA LEU A 171 6.49 10.57 1.57
C LEU A 171 7.57 11.37 0.83
N TYR A 172 8.74 11.50 1.44
CA TYR A 172 9.98 11.93 0.80
C TYR A 172 10.91 10.73 0.75
N SER A 173 11.41 10.36 -0.43
CA SER A 173 12.26 9.19 -0.61
C SER A 173 13.43 9.51 -1.53
N GLY A 174 14.63 9.09 -1.12
CA GLY A 174 15.84 9.30 -1.90
C GLY A 174 17.11 9.04 -1.08
N HIS A 175 18.25 9.19 -1.73
CA HIS A 175 19.54 8.97 -1.07
C HIS A 175 19.91 10.04 -0.03
N GLU A 176 19.33 11.23 -0.17
CA GLU A 176 19.57 12.43 0.64
C GLU A 176 18.23 13.15 0.84
N SER A 177 17.21 12.39 1.26
CA SER A 177 15.87 12.94 1.48
C SER A 177 15.74 13.59 2.86
N LEU A 178 16.62 13.25 3.81
CA LEU A 178 16.68 13.83 5.14
C LEU A 178 16.82 15.36 5.10
N GLU A 179 17.54 15.90 4.12
CA GLU A 179 17.83 17.31 3.88
C GLU A 179 16.55 18.14 3.66
N ASN A 180 15.43 17.50 3.35
CA ASN A 180 14.14 18.18 3.29
C ASN A 180 13.57 18.51 4.67
N LEU A 181 13.96 17.81 5.74
CA LEU A 181 13.38 17.89 7.08
C LEU A 181 13.28 19.33 7.62
N PRO A 182 14.32 20.19 7.58
CA PRO A 182 14.24 21.54 8.12
C PRO A 182 13.23 22.42 7.40
N ARG A 183 13.09 22.25 6.08
CA ARG A 183 12.09 22.96 5.28
C ARG A 183 10.69 22.49 5.66
N ILE A 184 10.48 21.18 5.75
CA ILE A 184 9.17 20.60 6.05
C ILE A 184 8.71 21.00 7.47
N LEU A 185 9.60 20.97 8.47
CA LEU A 185 9.31 21.44 9.83
C LEU A 185 8.84 22.89 9.82
N ARG A 186 9.57 23.77 9.13
CA ARG A 186 9.23 25.20 8.99
C ARG A 186 7.87 25.41 8.29
N ASP A 187 7.62 24.68 7.20
CA ASP A 187 6.35 24.75 6.46
C ASP A 187 5.15 24.32 7.32
N ARG A 188 5.39 23.53 8.37
CA ARG A 188 4.38 23.11 9.36
C ARG A 188 4.41 23.90 10.67
N GLY A 189 5.25 24.93 10.78
CA GLY A 189 5.35 25.76 11.98
C GLY A 189 5.98 25.06 13.18
N VAL A 190 6.81 24.05 12.96
CA VAL A 190 7.53 23.29 13.99
C VAL A 190 8.94 23.86 14.15
N PHE A 191 9.28 24.33 15.35
CA PHE A 191 10.56 24.97 15.65
C PHE A 191 11.29 24.34 16.85
N ARG A 192 10.57 23.55 17.66
CA ARG A 192 11.04 22.89 18.88
C ARG A 192 10.50 21.45 18.95
N PRO A 193 10.84 20.57 18.00
CA PRO A 193 10.35 19.20 18.02
C PRO A 193 10.88 18.40 19.22
N LEU A 194 10.13 17.39 19.63
CA LEU A 194 10.61 16.29 20.45
C LEU A 194 11.03 15.14 19.52
N ILE A 195 12.30 14.73 19.61
CA ILE A 195 12.85 13.59 18.88
C ILE A 195 12.70 12.34 19.74
N LEU A 196 12.12 11.30 19.16
CA LEU A 196 11.87 9.99 19.75
C LEU A 196 12.75 8.96 19.07
N THR A 197 13.56 8.23 19.84
CA THR A 197 14.47 7.20 19.33
C THR A 197 14.76 6.15 20.42
N ASP A 198 15.53 5.12 20.05
CA ASP A 198 16.08 4.15 20.99
C ASP A 198 17.62 4.24 21.09
N LYS A 199 18.16 3.61 22.13
CA LYS A 199 19.61 3.57 22.43
C LYS A 199 20.43 2.91 21.33
N GLY A 200 19.86 1.97 20.59
CA GLY A 200 20.52 1.29 19.48
C GLY A 200 20.76 2.23 18.30
N ILE A 201 19.79 3.06 17.97
CA ILE A 201 19.89 4.10 16.93
C ILE A 201 20.92 5.17 17.31
N VAL A 202 20.95 5.58 18.58
CA VAL A 202 21.98 6.49 19.10
C VAL A 202 23.37 5.86 19.00
N ALA A 203 23.52 4.61 19.45
CA ALA A 203 24.79 3.88 19.38
C ALA A 203 25.26 3.64 17.93
N ALA A 204 24.34 3.51 16.98
CA ALA A 204 24.64 3.39 15.55
C ALA A 204 25.02 4.73 14.90
N GLY A 205 24.97 5.85 15.63
CA GLY A 205 25.31 7.18 15.13
C GLY A 205 24.26 7.79 14.19
N LEU A 206 23.09 7.15 14.04
CA LEU A 206 22.06 7.58 13.09
C LEU A 206 21.39 8.89 13.53
N LEU A 207 21.23 9.09 14.84
CA LEU A 207 20.72 10.33 15.41
C LEU A 207 21.57 11.55 15.00
N ASN A 208 22.89 11.40 14.90
CA ASN A 208 23.79 12.50 14.54
C ASN A 208 23.48 13.05 13.14
N MET A 209 23.13 12.19 12.17
CA MET A 209 22.74 12.65 10.83
C MET A 209 21.49 13.53 10.88
N VAL A 210 20.51 13.18 11.73
CA VAL A 210 19.30 13.99 11.89
C VAL A 210 19.63 15.32 12.56
N ILE A 211 20.42 15.32 13.63
CA ILE A 211 20.83 16.54 14.34
C ILE A 211 21.63 17.48 13.42
N GLU A 212 22.55 16.94 12.62
CA GLU A 212 23.33 17.72 11.66
C GLU A 212 22.43 18.42 10.64
N VAL A 213 21.42 17.72 10.12
CA VAL A 213 20.45 18.29 9.17
C VAL A 213 19.54 19.33 9.84
N LEU A 214 19.13 19.10 11.10
CA LEU A 214 18.33 20.08 11.87
C LEU A 214 19.10 21.39 12.10
N GLY A 215 20.43 21.34 12.19
CA GLY A 215 21.28 22.51 12.35
C GLY A 215 21.00 23.25 13.66
N SER A 216 20.48 24.48 13.56
CA SER A 216 20.20 25.33 14.72
C SER A 216 18.76 25.22 15.26
N ILE A 217 17.96 24.28 14.74
CA ILE A 217 16.61 24.03 15.26
C ILE A 217 16.76 23.45 16.68
N GLU A 218 16.13 24.10 17.67
CA GLU A 218 16.10 23.60 19.04
C GLU A 218 15.28 22.29 19.09
N TYR A 219 15.71 21.29 19.85
CA TYR A 219 14.96 20.05 20.02
C TYR A 219 15.10 19.50 21.44
N GLU A 220 14.14 18.68 21.84
CA GLU A 220 14.25 17.81 23.01
C GLU A 220 14.46 16.36 22.54
N LEU A 221 15.16 15.54 23.31
CA LEU A 221 15.45 14.14 22.95
C LEU A 221 14.88 13.19 24.00
N PHE A 222 14.20 12.15 23.53
CA PHE A 222 13.92 10.95 24.29
C PHE A 222 14.48 9.74 23.52
N ASP A 223 15.49 9.09 24.09
CA ASP A 223 16.29 8.05 23.43
C ASP A 223 16.22 6.67 24.09
N ASP A 224 15.28 6.46 25.01
CA ASP A 224 15.13 5.21 25.77
C ASP A 224 13.83 4.47 25.45
N ILE A 225 13.44 4.44 24.18
CA ILE A 225 12.30 3.63 23.75
C ILE A 225 12.71 2.15 23.69
N PRO A 226 12.09 1.26 24.48
CA PRO A 226 12.36 -0.17 24.39
C PRO A 226 11.66 -0.79 23.17
N ALA A 227 12.12 -1.97 22.76
CA ALA A 227 11.37 -2.81 21.84
C ALA A 227 10.00 -3.16 22.45
N ASP A 228 8.95 -3.14 21.63
CA ASP A 228 7.56 -3.35 22.06
C ASP A 228 7.16 -2.46 23.26
N SER A 229 7.29 -1.14 23.09
CA SER A 229 7.01 -0.15 24.13
C SER A 229 5.59 -0.25 24.70
N SER A 230 5.46 -0.08 26.02
CA SER A 230 4.16 -0.08 26.69
C SER A 230 3.52 1.30 26.77
N SER A 231 2.22 1.33 27.11
CA SER A 231 1.45 2.56 27.31
C SER A 231 2.08 3.49 28.36
N ARG A 232 2.78 2.93 29.37
CA ARG A 232 3.51 3.70 30.37
C ARG A 232 4.60 4.57 29.74
N VAL A 233 5.39 4.00 28.83
CA VAL A 233 6.46 4.73 28.12
C VAL A 233 5.84 5.85 27.29
N VAL A 234 4.73 5.58 26.60
CA VAL A 234 4.00 6.60 25.84
C VAL A 234 3.55 7.77 26.74
N ASN A 235 3.01 7.48 27.93
CA ASN A 235 2.56 8.49 28.88
C ASN A 235 3.72 9.34 29.44
N ASP A 236 4.86 8.71 29.74
CA ASP A 236 6.07 9.39 30.23
C ASP A 236 6.61 10.36 29.17
N ILE A 237 6.68 9.94 27.90
CA ILE A 237 7.11 10.78 26.78
C ILE A 237 6.12 11.90 26.51
N SER A 238 4.81 11.62 26.55
CA SER A 238 3.76 12.62 26.35
C SER A 238 3.83 13.73 27.43
N SER A 239 4.12 13.33 28.66
CA SER A 239 4.37 14.27 29.76
C SER A 239 5.61 15.12 29.51
N LEU A 240 6.69 14.54 28.98
CA LEU A 240 7.90 15.27 28.61
C LEU A 240 7.60 16.31 27.52
N HIS A 241 6.88 15.93 26.45
CA HIS A 241 6.47 16.84 25.37
C HIS A 241 5.75 18.08 25.92
N THR A 242 4.73 17.86 26.77
CA THR A 242 3.93 18.94 27.36
C THR A 242 4.75 19.82 28.31
N ARG A 243 5.51 19.23 29.24
CA ARG A 243 6.34 20.00 30.19
C ARG A 243 7.38 20.86 29.52
N GLN A 244 7.95 20.38 28.41
CA GLN A 244 8.99 21.07 27.67
C GLN A 244 8.45 21.99 26.56
N ASN A 245 7.12 22.15 26.43
CA ASN A 245 6.47 23.01 25.44
C ASN A 245 6.94 22.75 23.99
N ARG A 246 6.99 21.47 23.61
CA ARG A 246 7.38 21.06 22.25
C ARG A 246 6.22 21.25 21.26
N ASP A 247 6.54 21.49 19.99
CA ASP A 247 5.57 21.91 18.96
C ASP A 247 5.44 20.90 17.79
N GLY A 248 6.07 19.73 17.93
CA GLY A 248 5.98 18.63 16.97
C GLY A 248 6.75 17.40 17.43
N LEU A 249 6.54 16.29 16.75
CA LEU A 249 7.13 14.98 17.07
C LEU A 249 7.93 14.46 15.88
N ILE A 250 9.17 14.03 16.12
CA ILE A 250 10.00 13.32 15.13
C ILE A 250 10.31 11.94 15.69
N ALA A 251 9.77 10.88 15.08
CA ALA A 251 10.13 9.51 15.43
C ALA A 251 11.20 8.98 14.46
N LEU A 252 12.39 8.66 15.01
CA LEU A 252 13.55 8.13 14.30
C LEU A 252 13.86 6.72 14.80
N GLY A 253 13.55 5.70 14.01
CA GLY A 253 13.82 4.33 14.43
C GLY A 253 13.10 3.27 13.62
N GLY A 254 13.10 2.04 14.14
CA GLY A 254 12.30 0.95 13.60
C GLY A 254 10.84 1.00 14.07
N GLY A 255 10.08 -0.05 13.77
CA GLY A 255 8.65 -0.13 14.07
C GLY A 255 8.27 0.20 15.52
N SER A 256 9.06 -0.26 16.51
CA SER A 256 8.78 0.05 17.92
C SER A 256 8.78 1.56 18.18
N VAL A 257 9.82 2.29 17.73
CA VAL A 257 9.89 3.75 17.90
C VAL A 257 8.77 4.47 17.17
N LEU A 258 8.45 4.03 15.94
CA LEU A 258 7.39 4.66 15.14
C LEU A 258 6.01 4.46 15.78
N ASP A 259 5.73 3.28 16.32
CA ASP A 259 4.48 2.98 17.00
C ASP A 259 4.38 3.69 18.36
N THR A 260 5.46 3.74 19.14
CA THR A 260 5.53 4.60 20.34
C THR A 260 5.24 6.06 19.97
N GLY A 261 5.83 6.54 18.87
CA GLY A 261 5.62 7.89 18.35
C GLY A 261 4.16 8.17 18.01
N LYS A 262 3.44 7.21 17.41
CA LYS A 262 2.00 7.30 17.17
C LYS A 262 1.18 7.35 18.46
N GLY A 263 1.56 6.58 19.47
CA GLY A 263 0.94 6.65 20.79
C GLY A 263 1.12 8.04 21.43
N VAL A 264 2.33 8.59 21.36
CA VAL A 264 2.62 9.94 21.88
C VAL A 264 1.88 11.00 21.07
N TYR A 265 1.84 10.85 19.74
CA TYR A 265 1.08 11.71 18.85
C TYR A 265 -0.40 11.76 19.22
N LEU A 266 -0.99 10.60 19.53
CA LEU A 266 -2.36 10.49 20.01
C LEU A 266 -2.55 11.23 21.34
N ASN A 267 -1.74 10.89 22.35
CA ASN A 267 -1.86 11.48 23.69
C ASN A 267 -1.69 13.00 23.69
N VAL A 268 -0.63 13.50 23.05
CA VAL A 268 -0.32 14.93 22.99
C VAL A 268 -1.42 15.70 22.26
N SER A 269 -1.92 15.16 21.14
CA SER A 269 -2.97 15.83 20.35
C SER A 269 -4.31 15.90 21.09
N LEU A 270 -4.61 14.94 21.97
CA LEU A 270 -5.87 14.87 22.70
C LEU A 270 -5.78 15.37 24.14
N GLY A 271 -4.56 15.65 24.64
CA GLY A 271 -4.34 15.89 26.06
C GLY A 271 -4.72 14.69 26.92
N ALA A 272 -4.57 13.47 26.37
CA ALA A 272 -4.93 12.22 27.05
C ALA A 272 -3.75 11.66 27.85
N ASP A 273 -4.07 10.95 28.93
CA ASP A 273 -3.16 10.24 29.83
C ASP A 273 -3.44 8.72 29.90
N ASP A 274 -4.51 8.27 29.24
CA ASP A 274 -4.83 6.85 29.06
C ASP A 274 -5.13 6.52 27.59
N LEU A 275 -4.27 5.69 27.00
CA LEU A 275 -4.48 5.19 25.64
C LEU A 275 -5.65 4.20 25.57
N SER A 276 -6.03 3.53 26.66
CA SER A 276 -7.02 2.44 26.61
C SER A 276 -8.38 2.88 26.05
N GLU A 277 -8.76 4.15 26.26
CA GLU A 277 -10.00 4.75 25.76
C GLU A 277 -10.12 4.74 24.23
N TRP A 278 -8.97 4.76 23.56
CA TRP A 278 -8.83 4.89 22.11
C TRP A 278 -8.56 3.57 21.38
N ALA A 279 -8.46 2.46 22.12
CA ALA A 279 -8.13 1.14 21.58
C ALA A 279 -9.17 0.63 20.58
N GLY A 280 -8.71 -0.05 19.53
CA GLY A 280 -9.56 -0.56 18.46
C GLY A 280 -9.67 0.38 17.26
N SER A 281 -10.75 0.25 16.48
CA SER A 281 -10.92 0.90 15.18
C SER A 281 -11.93 2.05 15.22
N GLY A 282 -11.59 3.17 14.58
CA GLY A 282 -12.53 4.26 14.31
C GLY A 282 -12.89 5.16 15.51
N ARG A 283 -12.18 5.03 16.63
CA ARG A 283 -12.43 5.81 17.86
C ARG A 283 -11.66 7.12 17.93
N ILE A 284 -10.57 7.24 17.18
CA ILE A 284 -9.61 8.34 17.29
C ILE A 284 -10.06 9.53 16.43
N PRO A 285 -10.32 10.72 17.02
CA PRO A 285 -10.71 11.92 16.29
C PRO A 285 -9.52 12.50 15.51
N ARG A 286 -9.73 13.64 14.85
CA ARG A 286 -8.64 14.32 14.14
C ARG A 286 -7.58 14.76 15.14
N LEU A 287 -6.32 14.49 14.80
CA LEU A 287 -5.16 14.91 15.56
C LEU A 287 -4.53 16.15 14.89
N GLU A 288 -4.01 17.08 15.70
CA GLU A 288 -3.53 18.39 15.22
C GLU A 288 -2.02 18.58 15.39
N THR A 289 -1.36 17.75 16.22
CA THR A 289 0.09 17.86 16.45
C THR A 289 0.86 17.43 15.20
N PRO A 290 1.80 18.23 14.67
CA PRO A 290 2.63 17.79 13.54
C PRO A 290 3.47 16.56 13.88
N PHE A 291 3.35 15.49 13.08
CA PHE A 291 4.07 14.24 13.31
C PHE A 291 4.88 13.77 12.09
N PHE A 292 6.18 13.55 12.30
CA PHE A 292 7.17 13.18 11.30
C PHE A 292 7.80 11.84 11.65
N THR A 293 7.95 10.96 10.67
CA THR A 293 8.56 9.65 10.84
C THR A 293 9.77 9.48 9.92
N ILE A 294 10.81 8.86 10.45
CA ILE A 294 12.07 8.60 9.76
C ILE A 294 12.47 7.14 10.05
N PRO A 295 12.01 6.17 9.23
CA PRO A 295 12.30 4.77 9.46
C PRO A 295 13.79 4.45 9.30
N THR A 296 14.31 3.61 10.20
CA THR A 296 15.69 3.07 10.14
C THR A 296 15.73 1.56 9.89
N THR A 297 14.56 0.97 9.61
CA THR A 297 14.41 -0.41 9.16
C THR A 297 13.47 -0.48 7.97
N SER A 298 13.59 -1.53 7.14
CA SER A 298 12.73 -1.77 5.99
C SER A 298 11.92 -3.04 6.25
N GLY A 299 10.82 -2.92 6.99
CA GLY A 299 9.94 -4.04 7.34
C GLY A 299 8.51 -3.63 7.65
N THR A 300 8.32 -2.86 8.72
CA THR A 300 6.97 -2.61 9.26
C THR A 300 6.11 -1.67 8.44
N GLY A 301 6.72 -0.80 7.61
CA GLY A 301 6.01 0.27 6.90
C GLY A 301 5.26 1.24 7.82
N SER A 302 5.57 1.25 9.13
CA SER A 302 4.79 1.99 10.13
C SER A 302 4.77 3.50 9.86
N GLU A 303 5.76 4.03 9.14
CA GLU A 303 5.82 5.43 8.72
C GLU A 303 4.65 5.88 7.84
N VAL A 304 3.89 4.97 7.22
CA VAL A 304 2.71 5.26 6.38
C VAL A 304 1.41 4.62 6.87
N THR A 305 1.47 3.77 7.90
CA THR A 305 0.30 2.98 8.31
C THR A 305 -0.63 3.75 9.26
N LYS A 306 -1.91 3.39 9.22
CA LYS A 306 -2.97 3.90 10.09
C LYS A 306 -3.09 3.13 11.42
N VAL A 307 -2.11 2.28 11.72
CA VAL A 307 -2.09 1.36 12.86
C VAL A 307 -0.94 1.74 13.79
N ALA A 308 -1.18 1.71 15.11
CA ALA A 308 -0.13 1.68 16.12
C ALA A 308 -0.31 0.44 16.98
N VAL A 309 0.80 -0.24 17.29
CA VAL A 309 0.81 -1.44 18.12
C VAL A 309 1.59 -1.15 19.40
N ILE A 310 0.88 -1.10 20.53
CA ILE A 310 1.46 -0.77 21.84
C ILE A 310 1.32 -1.99 22.76
N ALA A 311 2.35 -2.32 23.51
CA ALA A 311 2.30 -3.41 24.47
C ALA A 311 1.45 -3.03 25.69
N ASP A 312 0.67 -3.99 26.18
CA ASP A 312 -0.01 -3.92 27.46
C ASP A 312 0.65 -4.93 28.41
N ASP A 313 1.45 -4.40 29.34
CA ASP A 313 2.18 -5.19 30.34
C ASP A 313 1.24 -5.89 31.33
N VAL A 314 -0.01 -5.42 31.48
CA VAL A 314 -1.01 -5.98 32.41
C VAL A 314 -1.77 -7.12 31.76
N LEU A 315 -2.15 -6.95 30.50
CA LEU A 315 -2.89 -7.96 29.73
C LEU A 315 -1.98 -8.94 28.97
N GLU A 316 -0.66 -8.73 29.02
CA GLU A 316 0.38 -9.51 28.33
C GLU A 316 0.06 -9.73 26.85
N ARG A 317 -0.40 -8.66 26.19
CA ARG A 317 -0.79 -8.66 24.78
C ARG A 317 -0.48 -7.33 24.11
N LYS A 318 -0.52 -7.32 22.78
CA LYS A 318 -0.42 -6.10 21.98
C LYS A 318 -1.81 -5.50 21.78
N ILE A 319 -1.96 -4.20 22.03
CA ILE A 319 -3.18 -3.44 21.75
C ILE A 319 -3.01 -2.71 20.42
N LEU A 320 -3.99 -2.87 19.54
CA LEU A 320 -4.04 -2.19 18.24
C LEU A 320 -4.89 -0.92 18.32
N TYR A 321 -4.35 0.15 17.76
CA TYR A 321 -5.03 1.41 17.54
C TYR A 321 -5.13 1.65 16.05
N VAL A 322 -6.35 1.72 15.51
CA VAL A 322 -6.57 1.79 14.05
C VAL A 322 -7.39 3.03 13.70
N SER A 323 -6.75 4.01 13.05
CA SER A 323 -7.42 5.21 12.55
C SER A 323 -6.61 5.92 11.48
N THR A 324 -7.28 6.41 10.44
CA THR A 324 -6.67 7.28 9.41
C THR A 324 -6.04 8.56 9.99
N ASN A 325 -6.44 8.96 11.20
CA ASN A 325 -5.87 10.11 11.90
C ASN A 325 -4.53 9.82 12.59
N LEU A 326 -4.14 8.54 12.73
CA LEU A 326 -2.83 8.13 13.26
C LEU A 326 -1.71 8.15 12.22
N GLN A 327 -2.05 8.27 10.92
CA GLN A 327 -1.04 8.34 9.87
C GLN A 327 -0.15 9.58 10.10
N PRO A 328 1.18 9.43 10.04
CA PRO A 328 2.08 10.58 10.14
C PRO A 328 1.81 11.59 9.03
N ASP A 329 2.06 12.88 9.30
CA ASP A 329 1.96 13.92 8.26
C ASP A 329 3.02 13.70 7.18
N PHE A 330 4.21 13.29 7.59
CA PHE A 330 5.37 13.11 6.72
C PHE A 330 6.17 11.89 7.11
N ALA A 331 6.69 11.22 6.10
CA ALA A 331 7.67 10.15 6.24
C ALA A 331 8.89 10.45 5.36
N ILE A 332 10.09 10.21 5.87
CA ILE A 332 11.35 10.42 5.15
C ILE A 332 12.11 9.10 5.05
N LEU A 333 12.16 8.53 3.84
CA LEU A 333 12.99 7.39 3.51
C LEU A 333 14.34 7.88 3.02
N ASP A 334 15.39 7.62 3.79
CA ASP A 334 16.76 7.96 3.42
C ASP A 334 17.65 6.73 3.45
N SER A 335 18.27 6.40 2.31
CA SER A 335 19.12 5.21 2.19
C SER A 335 20.24 5.13 3.23
N ARG A 336 20.75 6.27 3.73
CA ARG A 336 21.85 6.31 4.70
C ARG A 336 21.44 5.83 6.08
N LEU A 337 20.14 5.87 6.39
CA LEU A 337 19.62 5.52 7.72
C LEU A 337 19.43 4.01 7.91
N THR A 338 19.66 3.21 6.86
CA THR A 338 19.54 1.74 6.92
C THR A 338 20.84 1.02 6.56
N THR A 339 21.91 1.71 6.13
CA THR A 339 23.19 1.07 5.77
C THR A 339 23.90 0.42 6.95
N SER A 340 23.71 0.94 8.17
CA SER A 340 24.26 0.35 9.40
C SER A 340 23.45 -0.84 9.93
N LEU A 341 22.28 -1.13 9.34
CA LEU A 341 21.43 -2.24 9.77
C LEU A 341 22.11 -3.59 9.45
N PRO A 342 22.37 -4.45 10.44
CA PRO A 342 23.01 -5.75 10.21
C PRO A 342 22.27 -6.62 9.19
N SER A 343 23.00 -7.45 8.42
CA SER A 343 22.43 -8.36 7.42
C SER A 343 21.30 -9.25 7.97
N PHE A 344 21.46 -9.75 9.21
CA PHE A 344 20.41 -10.51 9.88
C PHE A 344 19.12 -9.70 10.07
N LEU A 345 19.21 -8.46 10.60
CA LEU A 345 18.03 -7.62 10.78
C LEU A 345 17.40 -7.26 9.44
N THR A 346 18.22 -6.96 8.43
CA THR A 346 17.77 -6.72 7.05
C THR A 346 16.98 -7.91 6.50
N SER A 347 17.45 -9.15 6.76
CA SER A 347 16.78 -10.36 6.30
C SER A 347 15.38 -10.53 6.91
N ILE A 348 15.25 -10.42 8.24
CA ILE A 348 13.98 -10.65 8.92
C ILE A 348 13.00 -9.49 8.74
N THR A 349 13.48 -8.24 8.60
CA THR A 349 12.60 -7.11 8.29
C THR A 349 12.17 -7.13 6.83
N GLY A 350 13.02 -7.59 5.90
CA GLY A 350 12.60 -7.77 4.51
C GLY A 350 11.51 -8.83 4.36
N MET A 351 11.62 -9.94 5.09
CA MET A 351 10.56 -10.96 5.14
C MET A 351 9.29 -10.47 5.85
N ASP A 352 9.41 -9.58 6.83
CA ASP A 352 8.26 -8.88 7.43
C ASP A 352 7.51 -8.03 6.38
N ALA A 353 8.23 -7.22 5.59
CA ALA A 353 7.63 -6.48 4.48
C ALA A 353 7.01 -7.41 3.42
N LEU A 354 7.63 -8.57 3.15
CA LEU A 354 7.08 -9.55 2.22
C LEU A 354 5.77 -10.13 2.74
N SER A 355 5.73 -10.53 4.01
CA SER A 355 4.53 -11.04 4.67
C SER A 355 3.40 -10.01 4.65
N HIS A 356 3.69 -8.74 4.94
CA HIS A 356 2.70 -7.66 4.81
C HIS A 356 2.11 -7.58 3.40
N ALA A 357 2.95 -7.61 2.36
CA ALA A 357 2.49 -7.50 0.98
C ALA A 357 1.70 -8.74 0.53
N VAL A 358 2.19 -9.93 0.84
CA VAL A 358 1.53 -11.20 0.50
C VAL A 358 0.18 -11.29 1.20
N GLU A 359 0.13 -11.06 2.52
CA GLU A 359 -1.14 -11.12 3.25
C GLU A 359 -2.12 -10.03 2.80
N ALA A 360 -1.66 -8.81 2.50
CA ALA A 360 -2.54 -7.77 1.95
C ALA A 360 -3.14 -8.16 0.59
N PHE A 361 -2.44 -8.95 -0.22
CA PHE A 361 -2.92 -9.43 -1.52
C PHE A 361 -3.83 -10.65 -1.41
N THR A 362 -3.74 -11.43 -0.33
CA THR A 362 -4.50 -12.68 -0.14
C THR A 362 -5.63 -12.57 0.89
N CYS A 363 -5.67 -11.54 1.74
CA CYS A 363 -6.67 -11.40 2.80
C CYS A 363 -8.05 -10.95 2.29
N LEU A 364 -9.06 -11.05 3.17
CA LEU A 364 -10.45 -10.68 2.86
C LEU A 364 -10.65 -9.17 2.66
N GLY A 365 -9.75 -8.33 3.17
CA GLY A 365 -9.80 -6.87 3.04
C GLY A 365 -9.08 -6.33 1.79
N LYS A 366 -8.56 -7.21 0.93
CA LYS A 366 -7.85 -6.81 -0.29
C LYS A 366 -8.69 -5.89 -1.19
N ASN A 367 -8.03 -4.97 -1.88
CA ASN A 367 -8.66 -4.06 -2.83
C ASN A 367 -7.72 -3.72 -3.99
N PRO A 368 -8.23 -3.19 -5.11
CA PRO A 368 -7.40 -2.97 -6.29
C PRO A 368 -6.18 -2.08 -6.07
N LEU A 369 -6.28 -1.08 -5.18
CA LEU A 369 -5.16 -0.17 -4.89
C LEU A 369 -4.13 -0.80 -3.96
N SER A 370 -4.56 -1.52 -2.92
CA SER A 370 -3.63 -2.28 -2.08
C SER A 370 -2.93 -3.37 -2.87
N ASP A 371 -3.63 -4.01 -3.82
CA ASP A 371 -3.06 -5.08 -4.64
C ASP A 371 -1.91 -4.58 -5.50
N GLN A 372 -2.02 -3.38 -6.10
CA GLN A 372 -0.90 -2.78 -6.85
C GLN A 372 0.31 -2.50 -5.96
N MET A 373 0.05 -2.01 -4.75
CA MET A 373 1.10 -1.67 -3.80
C MET A 373 1.80 -2.92 -3.29
N ALA A 374 1.02 -3.96 -2.95
CA ALA A 374 1.53 -5.28 -2.59
C ALA A 374 2.37 -5.88 -3.73
N TRP A 375 1.85 -5.87 -4.96
CA TRP A 375 2.54 -6.39 -6.14
C TRP A 375 3.91 -5.73 -6.33
N THR A 376 3.93 -4.39 -6.36
CA THR A 376 5.17 -3.63 -6.54
C THR A 376 6.14 -3.84 -5.36
N ALA A 377 5.62 -3.95 -4.13
CA ALA A 377 6.45 -4.25 -2.97
C ALA A 377 7.13 -5.63 -3.10
N ILE A 378 6.40 -6.64 -3.56
CA ILE A 378 6.93 -8.00 -3.77
C ILE A 378 8.02 -8.01 -4.84
N GLU A 379 7.81 -7.33 -5.97
CA GLU A 379 8.83 -7.21 -7.02
C GLU A 379 10.13 -6.58 -6.49
N LEU A 380 10.01 -5.47 -5.75
CA LEU A 380 11.17 -4.81 -5.15
C LEU A 380 11.86 -5.68 -4.09
N ILE A 381 11.10 -6.44 -3.30
CA ILE A 381 11.68 -7.36 -2.31
C ILE A 381 12.41 -8.51 -3.01
N ARG A 382 11.82 -9.13 -4.02
CA ARG A 382 12.45 -10.16 -4.86
C ARG A 382 13.80 -9.67 -5.36
N ASP A 383 13.84 -8.46 -5.93
CA ASP A 383 15.02 -7.93 -6.62
C ASP A 383 16.11 -7.41 -5.66
N HIS A 384 15.73 -6.91 -4.47
CA HIS A 384 16.67 -6.17 -3.61
C HIS A 384 16.92 -6.78 -2.22
N LEU A 385 16.13 -7.74 -1.73
CA LEU A 385 16.30 -8.28 -0.38
C LEU A 385 17.60 -9.08 -0.25
N ILE A 386 17.77 -10.12 -1.06
CA ILE A 386 18.96 -10.96 -1.02
C ILE A 386 20.23 -10.12 -1.32
N PRO A 387 20.28 -9.29 -2.37
CA PRO A 387 21.42 -8.41 -2.61
C PRO A 387 21.69 -7.40 -1.48
N GLY A 388 20.65 -6.85 -0.84
CA GLY A 388 20.79 -5.94 0.29
C GLY A 388 21.30 -6.60 1.57
N VAL A 389 21.11 -7.92 1.71
CA VAL A 389 21.69 -8.73 2.79
C VAL A 389 23.17 -9.02 2.52
N ASP A 390 23.55 -9.27 1.26
CA ASP A 390 24.92 -9.52 0.81
C ASP A 390 25.80 -8.26 0.84
N ASP A 391 25.26 -7.12 0.39
CA ASP A 391 25.93 -5.82 0.43
C ASP A 391 25.14 -4.79 1.26
N PRO A 392 25.27 -4.85 2.61
CA PRO A 392 24.61 -3.93 3.53
C PRO A 392 24.90 -2.45 3.29
N GLN A 393 25.97 -2.09 2.59
CA GLN A 393 26.35 -0.69 2.35
C GLN A 393 25.78 -0.15 1.03
N ASN A 394 25.19 -1.00 0.20
CA ASN A 394 24.63 -0.58 -1.08
C ASN A 394 23.35 0.26 -0.89
N ARG A 395 23.49 1.57 -1.07
CA ARG A 395 22.41 2.54 -0.90
C ARG A 395 21.22 2.30 -1.83
N GLU A 396 21.41 1.68 -2.99
CA GLU A 396 20.31 1.40 -3.91
C GLU A 396 19.43 0.28 -3.36
N HIS A 397 20.00 -0.88 -3.00
CA HIS A 397 19.23 -1.96 -2.37
C HIS A 397 18.56 -1.49 -1.08
N ARG A 398 19.23 -0.65 -0.28
CA ARG A 398 18.64 -0.03 0.91
C ARG A 398 17.44 0.85 0.61
N LEU A 399 17.53 1.70 -0.41
CA LEU A 399 16.43 2.60 -0.77
C LEU A 399 15.24 1.83 -1.34
N GLN A 400 15.50 0.85 -2.21
CA GLN A 400 14.45 0.03 -2.82
C GLN A 400 13.72 -0.83 -1.78
N LEU A 401 14.44 -1.39 -0.80
CA LEU A 401 13.81 -2.08 0.33
C LEU A 401 13.00 -1.15 1.23
N ALA A 402 13.47 0.09 1.46
CA ALA A 402 12.68 1.08 2.21
C ALA A 402 11.38 1.42 1.46
N ILE A 403 11.45 1.65 0.15
CA ILE A 403 10.27 1.89 -0.70
C ILE A 403 9.33 0.68 -0.68
N ALA A 404 9.87 -0.53 -0.81
CA ALA A 404 9.08 -1.76 -0.77
C ALA A 404 8.35 -1.93 0.57
N SER A 405 9.03 -1.68 1.69
CA SER A 405 8.42 -1.67 3.03
C SER A 405 7.31 -0.63 3.15
N SER A 406 7.47 0.58 2.61
CA SER A 406 6.41 1.60 2.63
C SER A 406 5.24 1.25 1.70
N LEU A 407 5.48 0.58 0.58
CA LEU A 407 4.42 0.10 -0.31
C LEU A 407 3.63 -1.05 0.35
N ALA A 408 4.32 -2.01 0.96
CA ALA A 408 3.70 -3.05 1.77
C ALA A 408 2.87 -2.43 2.91
N GLY A 409 3.43 -1.42 3.60
CA GLY A 409 2.76 -0.59 4.60
C GLY A 409 1.45 0.03 4.12
N GLN A 410 1.47 0.66 2.95
CA GLN A 410 0.27 1.23 2.34
C GLN A 410 -0.76 0.16 1.95
N ALA A 411 -0.31 -1.00 1.47
CA ALA A 411 -1.17 -2.12 1.11
C ALA A 411 -1.92 -2.66 2.34
N PHE A 412 -1.18 -3.15 3.34
CA PHE A 412 -1.81 -3.77 4.52
C PHE A 412 -2.52 -2.74 5.40
N SER A 413 -2.11 -1.46 5.40
CA SER A 413 -2.86 -0.42 6.10
C SER A 413 -4.26 -0.21 5.49
N ASN A 414 -4.53 -0.69 4.27
CA ASN A 414 -5.84 -0.57 3.62
C ASN A 414 -6.57 -1.90 3.44
N SER A 415 -5.86 -3.03 3.60
CA SER A 415 -6.43 -4.37 3.46
C SER A 415 -6.37 -5.24 4.70
N MET A 416 -5.57 -4.86 5.68
CA MET A 416 -5.17 -5.63 6.84
C MET A 416 -4.31 -6.85 6.47
N VAL A 417 -3.97 -7.64 7.49
CA VAL A 417 -3.12 -8.84 7.47
C VAL A 417 -3.94 -10.03 7.98
N GLY A 418 -3.38 -11.24 7.96
CA GLY A 418 -4.09 -12.47 8.33
C GLY A 418 -3.33 -13.28 9.39
N MET A 419 -3.40 -14.61 9.23
CA MET A 419 -2.86 -15.59 10.16
C MET A 419 -1.40 -15.35 10.58
N VAL A 420 -0.54 -14.96 9.63
CA VAL A 420 0.91 -14.82 9.89
C VAL A 420 1.11 -13.80 11.01
N HIS A 421 0.49 -12.63 10.87
CA HIS A 421 0.56 -11.58 11.87
C HIS A 421 -0.22 -11.92 13.13
N SER A 422 -1.41 -12.53 13.05
CA SER A 422 -2.19 -12.92 14.24
C SER A 422 -1.40 -13.84 15.18
N ILE A 423 -0.79 -14.90 14.64
CA ILE A 423 0.04 -15.82 15.42
C ILE A 423 1.33 -15.13 15.85
N GLY A 424 1.97 -14.40 14.93
CA GLY A 424 3.24 -13.73 15.21
C GLY A 424 3.17 -12.65 16.28
N HIS A 425 2.07 -11.89 16.40
CA HIS A 425 1.83 -10.96 17.50
C HIS A 425 1.82 -11.67 18.85
N SER A 426 1.13 -12.81 18.93
CA SER A 426 1.00 -13.60 20.16
C SER A 426 2.32 -14.25 20.56
N VAL A 427 3.06 -14.82 19.59
CA VAL A 427 4.41 -15.34 19.83
C VAL A 427 5.36 -14.23 20.28
N GLY A 428 5.33 -13.07 19.62
CA GLY A 428 6.15 -11.93 20.01
C GLY A 428 5.86 -11.45 21.44
N ALA A 429 4.57 -11.35 21.80
CA ALA A 429 4.15 -10.91 23.13
C ALA A 429 4.52 -11.90 24.24
N LEU A 430 4.33 -13.21 24.02
CA LEU A 430 4.51 -14.23 25.06
C LEU A 430 5.94 -14.80 25.14
N CYS A 431 6.67 -14.82 24.03
CA CYS A 431 7.98 -15.46 23.90
C CYS A 431 9.10 -14.46 23.62
N HIS A 432 8.79 -13.17 23.47
CA HIS A 432 9.76 -12.10 23.16
C HIS A 432 10.61 -12.38 21.91
N VAL A 433 10.01 -13.04 20.92
CA VAL A 433 10.62 -13.30 19.62
C VAL A 433 10.56 -12.04 18.76
N PRO A 434 11.65 -11.66 18.05
CA PRO A 434 11.62 -10.54 17.11
C PRO A 434 10.51 -10.71 16.06
N HIS A 435 9.71 -9.66 15.84
CA HIS A 435 8.52 -9.73 14.97
C HIS A 435 8.80 -10.31 13.57
N GLY A 436 9.80 -9.79 12.86
CA GLY A 436 10.15 -10.29 11.53
C GLY A 436 10.64 -11.74 11.50
N SER A 437 11.20 -12.25 12.61
CA SER A 437 11.53 -13.68 12.73
C SER A 437 10.27 -14.54 12.75
N CYS A 438 9.22 -14.12 13.45
CA CYS A 438 7.93 -14.79 13.41
C CYS A 438 7.36 -14.80 11.99
N MET A 439 7.39 -13.67 11.29
CA MET A 439 6.86 -13.56 9.92
C MET A 439 7.61 -14.45 8.94
N SER A 440 8.95 -14.49 9.04
CA SER A 440 9.80 -15.34 8.19
C SER A 440 9.44 -16.82 8.35
N ILE A 441 9.25 -17.26 9.59
CA ILE A 441 8.88 -18.65 9.91
C ILE A 441 7.45 -18.94 9.42
N LEU A 442 6.48 -18.13 9.81
CA LEU A 442 5.05 -18.44 9.69
C LEU A 442 4.51 -18.31 8.27
N LEU A 443 5.07 -17.43 7.43
CA LEU A 443 4.53 -17.12 6.10
C LEU A 443 4.25 -18.36 5.25
N PRO A 444 5.22 -19.24 4.94
CA PRO A 444 4.95 -20.39 4.08
C PRO A 444 3.89 -21.34 4.66
N TYR A 445 3.88 -21.57 5.97
CA TYR A 445 2.91 -22.46 6.62
C TYR A 445 1.49 -21.88 6.62
N ALA A 446 1.36 -20.56 6.81
CA ALA A 446 0.06 -19.90 6.72
C ALA A 446 -0.51 -19.94 5.29
N LEU A 447 0.34 -19.81 4.27
CA LEU A 447 -0.08 -19.94 2.87
C LEU A 447 -0.52 -21.37 2.55
N GLU A 448 0.20 -22.38 3.05
CA GLU A 448 -0.19 -23.80 2.93
C GLU A 448 -1.52 -24.08 3.62
N TYR A 449 -1.74 -23.52 4.81
CA TYR A 449 -3.00 -23.66 5.52
C TYR A 449 -4.16 -22.97 4.77
N ASN A 450 -3.94 -21.75 4.28
CA ASN A 450 -4.94 -20.98 3.57
C ASN A 450 -5.11 -21.40 2.10
N PHE A 451 -4.37 -22.42 1.61
CA PHE A 451 -4.15 -22.68 0.19
C PHE A 451 -5.44 -22.72 -0.64
N THR A 452 -6.42 -23.53 -0.25
CA THR A 452 -7.65 -23.77 -1.05
C THR A 452 -8.38 -22.49 -1.47
N PRO A 453 -8.76 -21.56 -0.56
CA PRO A 453 -9.44 -20.32 -0.97
C PRO A 453 -8.55 -19.28 -1.67
N ILE A 454 -7.21 -19.39 -1.58
CA ILE A 454 -6.28 -18.40 -2.16
C ILE A 454 -5.44 -18.94 -3.31
N GLU A 455 -5.63 -20.19 -3.74
CA GLU A 455 -4.84 -20.85 -4.77
C GLU A 455 -4.75 -20.03 -6.08
N PRO A 456 -5.85 -19.46 -6.62
CA PRO A 456 -5.75 -18.56 -7.77
C PRO A 456 -4.88 -17.30 -7.50
N LEU A 457 -4.98 -16.73 -6.29
CA LEU A 457 -4.18 -15.57 -5.90
C LEU A 457 -2.70 -15.91 -5.75
N LEU A 458 -2.37 -17.10 -5.25
CA LEU A 458 -1.00 -17.59 -5.18
C LEU A 458 -0.43 -17.87 -6.57
N SER A 459 -1.25 -18.39 -7.49
CA SER A 459 -0.87 -18.56 -8.90
C SER A 459 -0.55 -17.22 -9.56
N ASP A 460 -1.36 -16.20 -9.29
CA ASP A 460 -1.13 -14.82 -9.76
C ASP A 460 0.14 -14.22 -9.14
N LEU A 461 0.33 -14.37 -7.82
CA LEU A 461 1.47 -13.82 -7.09
C LEU A 461 2.83 -14.33 -7.59
N LEU A 462 2.86 -15.49 -8.25
CA LEU A 462 4.09 -15.99 -8.87
C LEU A 462 4.66 -14.97 -9.85
N GLY A 463 3.81 -14.20 -10.54
CA GLY A 463 4.24 -13.18 -11.49
C GLY A 463 5.01 -12.01 -10.87
N ALA A 464 4.74 -11.68 -9.61
CA ALA A 464 5.48 -10.66 -8.87
C ALA A 464 6.73 -11.23 -8.21
N LEU A 465 6.62 -12.46 -7.70
CA LEU A 465 7.62 -13.06 -6.81
C LEU A 465 8.74 -13.79 -7.55
N ALA A 466 8.45 -14.36 -8.72
CA ALA A 466 9.40 -15.16 -9.48
C ALA A 466 10.14 -14.32 -10.53
N ASP A 467 11.32 -14.82 -10.94
CA ASP A 467 11.95 -14.37 -12.18
C ASP A 467 11.09 -14.79 -13.39
N PRO A 468 11.10 -14.03 -14.50
CA PRO A 468 10.29 -14.34 -15.69
C PRO A 468 10.46 -15.78 -16.19
N ASP A 469 11.69 -16.30 -16.18
CA ASP A 469 12.00 -17.66 -16.62
C ASP A 469 11.29 -18.72 -15.76
N ILE A 470 11.17 -18.50 -14.45
CA ILE A 470 10.47 -19.44 -13.56
C ILE A 470 8.97 -19.41 -13.89
N LEU A 471 8.37 -18.24 -14.06
CA LEU A 471 6.96 -18.09 -14.40
C LEU A 471 6.60 -18.77 -15.74
N GLU A 472 7.43 -18.56 -16.77
CA GLU A 472 7.23 -19.11 -18.10
C GLU A 472 7.34 -20.65 -18.12
N ASN A 473 8.24 -21.20 -17.30
CA ASN A 473 8.47 -22.64 -17.22
C ASN A 473 7.62 -23.35 -16.17
N THR A 474 6.78 -22.64 -15.40
CA THR A 474 5.86 -23.25 -14.42
C THR A 474 4.47 -23.40 -15.03
N ALA A 475 3.99 -24.65 -15.11
CA ALA A 475 2.64 -24.95 -15.58
C ALA A 475 1.60 -24.26 -14.69
N ALA A 476 0.48 -23.82 -15.29
CA ALA A 476 -0.51 -22.98 -14.60
C ALA A 476 -1.04 -23.60 -13.29
N GLU A 477 -1.25 -24.92 -13.28
CA GLU A 477 -1.68 -25.71 -12.12
C GLU A 477 -0.64 -25.79 -10.99
N ASP A 478 0.65 -25.65 -11.30
CA ASP A 478 1.74 -25.75 -10.31
C ASP A 478 2.14 -24.39 -9.73
N ARG A 479 1.61 -23.27 -10.26
CA ARG A 479 2.08 -21.92 -9.92
C ARG A 479 1.84 -21.54 -8.47
N ALA A 480 0.71 -21.94 -7.90
CA ALA A 480 0.38 -21.63 -6.51
C ALA A 480 1.37 -22.30 -5.53
N GLU A 481 1.70 -23.57 -5.78
CA GLU A 481 2.71 -24.31 -5.00
C GLU A 481 4.11 -23.72 -5.22
N MET A 482 4.44 -23.35 -6.46
CA MET A 482 5.71 -22.70 -6.78
C MET A 482 5.91 -21.38 -6.02
N THR A 483 4.86 -20.57 -5.86
CA THR A 483 4.91 -19.34 -5.05
C THR A 483 5.35 -19.62 -3.62
N ILE A 484 4.77 -20.63 -2.96
CA ILE A 484 5.16 -21.03 -1.60
C ILE A 484 6.60 -21.56 -1.59
N GLN A 485 6.99 -22.34 -2.60
CA GLN A 485 8.32 -22.89 -2.72
C GLN A 485 9.40 -21.81 -2.90
N ILE A 486 9.12 -20.74 -3.65
CA ILE A 486 10.03 -19.59 -3.78
C ILE A 486 10.21 -18.88 -2.43
N ILE A 487 9.14 -18.69 -1.67
CA ILE A 487 9.22 -18.10 -0.31
C ILE A 487 10.10 -18.97 0.60
N ARG A 488 9.90 -20.30 0.58
CA ARG A 488 10.75 -21.25 1.34
C ARG A 488 12.20 -21.18 0.90
N THR A 489 12.45 -21.09 -0.41
CA THR A 489 13.80 -20.95 -0.98
C THR A 489 14.45 -19.64 -0.57
N MET A 490 13.70 -18.53 -0.55
CA MET A 490 14.17 -17.24 -0.09
C MET A 490 14.57 -17.29 1.39
N ASN A 491 13.74 -17.85 2.26
CA ASN A 491 14.08 -18.08 3.67
C ASN A 491 15.39 -18.89 3.81
N HIS A 492 15.57 -19.93 3.00
CA HIS A 492 16.78 -20.75 3.01
C HIS A 492 18.03 -19.98 2.60
N ILE A 493 17.95 -19.21 1.52
CA ILE A 493 19.06 -18.35 1.05
C ILE A 493 19.42 -17.32 2.12
N LEU A 494 18.43 -16.69 2.75
CA LEU A 494 18.64 -15.73 3.84
C LEU A 494 19.27 -16.38 5.07
N ARG A 495 18.90 -17.62 5.38
CA ARG A 495 19.52 -18.43 6.43
C ARG A 495 21.00 -18.67 6.18
N GLU A 496 21.37 -19.10 4.98
CA GLU A 496 22.78 -19.30 4.62
C GLU A 496 23.58 -17.99 4.70
N LYS A 497 23.06 -16.91 4.10
CA LYS A 497 23.73 -15.60 4.05
C LYS A 497 23.91 -14.94 5.41
N THR A 498 23.07 -15.28 6.37
CA THR A 498 23.15 -14.74 7.73
C THR A 498 23.87 -15.68 8.70
N GLY A 499 24.52 -16.73 8.21
CA GLY A 499 25.27 -17.69 9.04
C GLY A 499 24.36 -18.47 9.99
N GLY A 500 23.14 -18.79 9.56
CA GLY A 500 22.16 -19.51 10.36
C GLY A 500 21.40 -18.65 11.37
N ARG A 501 21.46 -17.31 11.28
CA ARG A 501 20.70 -16.43 12.18
C ARG A 501 19.25 -16.22 11.73
N HIS A 502 18.99 -16.17 10.42
CA HIS A 502 17.64 -16.12 9.90
C HIS A 502 16.92 -17.46 10.18
N PRO A 503 15.76 -17.46 10.84
CA PRO A 503 15.06 -18.66 11.23
C PRO A 503 14.07 -19.12 10.16
N GLU A 504 13.97 -20.44 9.99
CA GLU A 504 12.97 -21.08 9.12
C GLU A 504 11.90 -21.81 9.96
N ARG A 505 12.17 -22.04 11.25
CA ARG A 505 11.33 -22.75 12.20
C ARG A 505 11.47 -22.17 13.60
N PHE A 506 10.48 -22.36 14.46
CA PHE A 506 10.54 -21.93 15.86
C PHE A 506 11.65 -22.62 16.64
N SER A 507 11.97 -23.89 16.35
CA SER A 507 13.09 -24.60 16.98
C SER A 507 14.48 -23.99 16.69
N HIS A 508 14.62 -23.14 15.66
CA HIS A 508 15.87 -22.44 15.38
C HIS A 508 16.10 -21.23 16.30
N LEU A 509 15.07 -20.78 17.01
CA LEU A 509 15.14 -19.61 17.87
C LEU A 509 15.64 -19.98 19.27
N LEU A 510 16.93 -19.78 19.50
CA LEU A 510 17.58 -20.03 20.78
C LEU A 510 18.04 -18.72 21.42
N ASN A 511 17.98 -18.64 22.75
CA ASN A 511 18.65 -17.58 23.50
C ASN A 511 20.17 -17.78 23.52
N ARG A 512 20.90 -16.88 24.21
CA ARG A 512 22.38 -16.94 24.27
C ARG A 512 22.92 -18.19 24.96
N GLU A 513 22.11 -18.80 25.81
CA GLU A 513 22.41 -20.02 26.55
C GLU A 513 22.01 -21.29 25.79
N GLY A 514 21.48 -21.18 24.57
CA GLY A 514 21.05 -22.31 23.74
C GLY A 514 19.67 -22.88 24.11
N VAL A 515 18.90 -22.18 24.93
CA VAL A 515 17.53 -22.57 25.33
C VAL A 515 16.53 -22.05 24.29
N PRO A 516 15.54 -22.85 23.86
CA PRO A 516 14.49 -22.39 22.94
C PRO A 516 13.74 -21.17 23.49
N LEU A 517 13.57 -20.15 22.63
CA LEU A 517 12.71 -19.00 22.93
C LEU A 517 11.22 -19.36 22.88
N VAL A 518 10.87 -20.37 22.08
CA VAL A 518 9.51 -20.89 21.94
C VAL A 518 9.56 -22.38 22.25
N SER A 519 8.73 -22.84 23.18
CA SER A 519 8.57 -24.25 23.52
C SER A 519 7.15 -24.73 23.21
N LYS A 520 7.00 -26.02 22.89
CA LYS A 520 5.69 -26.60 22.55
C LYS A 520 4.68 -26.50 23.70
N GLU A 521 5.15 -26.48 24.94
CA GLU A 521 4.31 -26.29 26.13
C GLU A 521 3.62 -24.92 26.15
N GLN A 522 4.15 -23.93 25.42
CA GLN A 522 3.56 -22.60 25.29
C GLN A 522 2.46 -22.54 24.21
N PHE A 523 2.36 -23.52 23.31
CA PHE A 523 1.44 -23.48 22.17
C PHE A 523 -0.03 -23.28 22.56
N PRO A 524 -0.58 -23.98 23.58
CA PRO A 524 -1.94 -23.71 24.07
C PRO A 524 -2.17 -22.24 24.44
N ARG A 525 -1.19 -21.62 25.10
CA ARG A 525 -1.29 -20.23 25.52
C ARG A 525 -1.21 -19.29 24.32
N ILE A 526 -0.29 -19.55 23.38
CA ILE A 526 -0.15 -18.77 22.15
C ILE A 526 -1.45 -18.84 21.33
N ALA A 527 -2.05 -20.01 21.18
CA ALA A 527 -3.31 -20.19 20.45
C ALA A 527 -4.46 -19.42 21.11
N LEU A 528 -4.61 -19.51 22.43
CA LEU A 528 -5.63 -18.75 23.18
C LEU A 528 -5.44 -17.24 23.04
N THR A 529 -4.21 -16.73 23.13
CA THR A 529 -3.91 -15.31 22.96
C THR A 529 -4.20 -14.86 21.52
N THR A 530 -3.86 -15.70 20.53
CA THR A 530 -4.07 -15.41 19.10
C THR A 530 -5.54 -15.23 18.78
N MET A 531 -6.44 -16.00 19.37
CA MET A 531 -7.90 -15.84 19.20
C MET A 531 -8.43 -14.44 19.60
N GLY A 532 -7.67 -13.69 20.40
CA GLY A 532 -7.99 -12.31 20.76
C GLY A 532 -7.43 -11.26 19.81
N ASP A 533 -6.66 -11.65 18.79
CA ASP A 533 -6.07 -10.75 17.82
C ASP A 533 -7.11 -10.33 16.76
N ALA A 534 -7.23 -9.02 16.54
CA ALA A 534 -8.23 -8.47 15.63
C ALA A 534 -7.95 -8.79 14.15
N SER A 535 -6.72 -9.14 13.78
CA SER A 535 -6.37 -9.47 12.39
C SER A 535 -6.95 -10.79 11.90
N ILE A 536 -7.34 -11.70 12.81
CA ILE A 536 -7.95 -12.99 12.46
C ILE A 536 -9.17 -12.82 11.53
N VAL A 537 -9.95 -11.76 11.72
CA VAL A 537 -11.20 -11.53 10.96
C VAL A 537 -10.97 -11.27 9.47
N TYR A 538 -9.72 -10.99 9.07
CA TYR A 538 -9.34 -10.75 7.68
C TYR A 538 -8.67 -11.98 7.04
N ASN A 539 -8.41 -13.04 7.81
CA ASN A 539 -7.82 -14.26 7.27
C ASN A 539 -8.83 -14.98 6.34
N PRO A 540 -8.42 -15.52 5.18
CA PRO A 540 -9.33 -16.19 4.24
C PRO A 540 -10.00 -17.45 4.78
N VAL A 541 -9.41 -18.09 5.78
CA VAL A 541 -9.96 -19.25 6.50
C VAL A 541 -10.20 -18.86 7.95
N ASP A 542 -11.34 -19.25 8.52
CA ASP A 542 -11.63 -19.00 9.93
C ASP A 542 -10.55 -19.65 10.83
N LEU A 543 -10.00 -18.86 11.76
CA LEU A 543 -8.96 -19.32 12.67
C LEU A 543 -9.52 -19.61 14.06
N GLY A 544 -9.64 -20.90 14.38
CA GLY A 544 -9.92 -21.40 15.71
C GLY A 544 -8.65 -21.86 16.44
N TYR A 545 -8.84 -22.28 17.70
CA TYR A 545 -7.78 -22.76 18.57
C TYR A 545 -6.98 -23.93 17.97
N GLU A 546 -7.68 -24.92 17.40
CA GLU A 546 -7.06 -26.13 16.84
C GLU A 546 -6.26 -25.83 15.57
N GLU A 547 -6.77 -24.92 14.74
CA GLU A 547 -6.12 -24.47 13.51
C GLU A 547 -4.80 -23.77 13.82
N ILE A 548 -4.81 -22.89 14.84
CA ILE A 548 -3.60 -22.19 15.29
C ILE A 548 -2.58 -23.18 15.86
N LEU A 549 -3.02 -24.15 16.67
CA LEU A 549 -2.13 -25.21 17.18
C LEU A 549 -1.48 -26.00 16.06
N LYS A 550 -2.24 -26.37 15.04
CA LYS A 550 -1.71 -27.12 13.88
C LYS A 550 -0.58 -26.35 13.19
N VAL A 551 -0.76 -25.06 12.94
CA VAL A 551 0.27 -24.21 12.30
C VAL A 551 1.50 -24.05 13.19
N LEU A 552 1.32 -23.90 14.51
CA LEU A 552 2.43 -23.86 15.47
C LEU A 552 3.23 -25.18 15.47
N GLU A 553 2.54 -26.32 15.40
CA GLU A 553 3.18 -27.65 15.34
C GLU A 553 3.95 -27.88 14.04
N GLU A 554 3.40 -27.45 12.89
CA GLU A 554 4.05 -27.60 11.58
C GLU A 554 5.26 -26.66 11.41
N SER A 555 5.25 -25.51 12.10
CA SER A 555 6.32 -24.50 12.03
C SER A 555 7.40 -24.62 13.11
N TYR A 556 7.34 -25.65 13.97
CA TYR A 556 8.37 -25.98 14.96
C TYR A 556 9.52 -26.81 14.37
#